data_AF-A0A365ZQF5-F1
#
_entry.id   AF-A0A365ZQF5-F1
#
_cell.length_a   1.000
_cell.length_b   1.000
_cell.length_c   1.000
_cell.angle_alpha   90.00
_cell.angle_beta   90.00
_cell.angle_gamma   90.00
#
_symmetry.space_group_name_H-M   'P 1'
#
loop_
_entity.id
_entity.type
_entity.pdbx_description
1 polymer ?
#
loop_
_entity_poly.entity_id
_entity_poly.type
_entity_poly.pdbx_seq_one_letter_code
_entity_poly.pdbx_strand_id
1 'polypeptide(L)'
;MTATAPVNPTQQRTAEVVADIFGVINERLVRHSVTYPEYQAAKAWLIKVGEAGEWPLLLDVFFEHTIEKLASERRQGSSGCIEGPYYVPGAPELSSPATLPQRPDEPGDVLVFSGTVRDLDGNPLPGSVVDIWQADALGYYSQFHPDPPQWNLRANVTTGADGRFEITTVVPAPYEIPKEGPTGQLIRAAGWHHWRPAHLHMMVRAQGCRTLTSQLFFAGGEYVDEDIASAVKPELTLELAHLGDGRYAAEYDFTLDPA
;
A
#
# COMPACT_ATOMS: atom_id res chain seq x y z
N MET A 1 -8.08 53.87 4.25
CA MET A 1 -8.56 52.61 3.64
C MET A 1 -7.39 51.64 3.62
N THR A 2 -7.27 50.80 4.64
CA THR A 2 -6.26 49.74 4.68
C THR A 2 -6.69 48.66 3.70
N ALA A 3 -5.97 48.55 2.59
CA ALA A 3 -6.14 47.44 1.66
C ALA A 3 -5.89 46.13 2.41
N THR A 4 -6.91 45.28 2.53
CA THR A 4 -6.76 43.91 3.01
C THR A 4 -5.79 43.20 2.08
N ALA A 5 -4.71 42.66 2.64
CA ALA A 5 -3.74 41.86 1.89
C ALA A 5 -4.49 40.71 1.16
N PRO A 6 -4.08 40.35 -0.06
CA PRO A 6 -4.71 39.27 -0.80
C PRO A 6 -4.62 37.96 0.01
N VAL A 7 -5.76 37.30 0.19
CA VAL A 7 -5.86 36.02 0.91
C VAL A 7 -5.07 34.97 0.14
N ASN A 8 -4.21 34.23 0.84
CA ASN A 8 -3.43 33.14 0.27
C ASN A 8 -4.37 31.97 -0.08
N PRO A 9 -4.50 31.56 -1.37
CA PRO A 9 -5.44 30.50 -1.78
C PRO A 9 -5.21 29.15 -1.10
N THR A 10 -3.95 28.79 -0.82
CA THR A 10 -3.61 27.58 -0.07
C THR A 10 -4.09 27.68 1.37
N GLN A 11 -3.90 28.85 1.99
CA GLN A 11 -4.38 29.09 3.36
C GLN A 11 -5.91 29.00 3.45
N GLN A 12 -6.62 29.58 2.47
CA GLN A 12 -8.07 29.50 2.40
C GLN A 12 -8.54 28.05 2.30
N ARG A 13 -7.99 27.28 1.35
CA ARG A 13 -8.39 25.88 1.17
C ARG A 13 -8.08 25.02 2.39
N THR A 14 -6.93 25.22 3.04
CA THR A 14 -6.60 24.51 4.29
C THR A 14 -7.59 24.85 5.40
N ALA A 15 -7.96 26.13 5.54
CA ALA A 15 -8.94 26.55 6.55
C ALA A 15 -10.32 25.92 6.33
N GLU A 16 -10.79 25.87 5.07
CA GLU A 16 -12.05 25.22 4.70
C GLU A 16 -12.04 23.73 5.06
N VAL A 17 -11.01 22.98 4.64
CA VAL A 17 -10.91 21.53 4.90
C VAL A 17 -10.80 21.23 6.40
N VAL A 18 -9.97 21.97 7.13
CA VAL A 18 -9.80 21.75 8.58
C VAL A 18 -11.08 22.08 9.35
N ALA A 19 -11.75 23.19 9.00
CA ALA A 19 -13.00 23.58 9.65
C ALA A 19 -14.08 22.52 9.46
N ASP A 20 -14.22 21.96 8.25
CA ASP A 20 -15.21 20.91 7.96
C ASP A 20 -14.89 19.60 8.71
N ILE A 21 -13.64 19.15 8.69
CA ILE A 21 -13.23 17.94 9.43
C ILE A 21 -13.52 18.10 10.92
N PHE A 22 -13.13 19.24 11.51
CA PHE A 22 -13.38 19.50 12.93
C PHE A 22 -14.88 19.63 13.23
N GLY A 23 -15.64 20.24 12.33
CA GLY A 23 -17.10 20.31 12.41
C GLY A 23 -17.73 18.92 12.49
N VAL A 24 -17.35 18.01 11.58
CA VAL A 24 -17.86 16.63 11.57
C VAL A 24 -17.44 15.87 12.83
N ILE A 25 -16.19 15.99 13.27
CA ILE A 25 -15.72 15.35 14.51
C ILE A 25 -16.56 15.82 15.71
N ASN A 26 -16.74 17.14 15.86
CA ASN A 26 -17.54 17.71 16.95
C ASN A 26 -18.99 17.24 16.91
N GLU A 27 -19.61 17.17 15.72
CA GLU A 27 -20.95 16.63 15.54
C GLU A 27 -21.04 15.17 16.01
N ARG A 28 -20.03 14.35 15.69
CA ARG A 28 -19.99 12.93 16.10
C ARG A 28 -19.75 12.79 17.61
N LEU A 29 -18.89 13.60 18.22
CA LEU A 29 -18.69 13.62 19.67
C LEU A 29 -20.01 13.90 20.42
N VAL A 30 -20.81 14.87 19.93
CA VAL A 30 -22.14 15.16 20.47
C VAL A 30 -23.10 13.98 20.24
N ARG A 31 -23.17 13.45 19.01
CA ARG A 31 -24.05 12.33 18.64
C ARG A 31 -23.86 11.11 19.55
N HIS A 32 -22.61 10.80 19.89
CA HIS A 32 -22.27 9.65 20.73
C HIS A 32 -22.26 9.97 22.23
N SER A 33 -22.58 11.21 22.62
CA SER A 33 -22.54 11.68 24.02
C SER A 33 -21.19 11.39 24.69
N VAL A 34 -20.09 11.61 23.97
CA VAL A 34 -18.73 11.28 24.44
C VAL A 34 -18.46 11.97 25.76
N THR A 35 -18.02 11.20 26.74
CA THR A 35 -17.80 11.63 28.12
C THR A 35 -16.40 12.22 28.30
N TYR A 36 -16.21 12.99 29.38
CA TYR A 36 -14.89 13.53 29.73
C TYR A 36 -13.81 12.43 29.93
N PRO A 37 -14.09 11.30 30.62
CA PRO A 37 -13.15 10.19 30.70
C PRO A 37 -12.74 9.63 29.33
N GLU A 38 -13.68 9.42 28.42
CA GLU A 38 -13.40 8.95 27.05
C GLU A 38 -12.53 9.95 26.29
N TYR A 39 -12.83 11.25 26.38
CA TYR A 39 -12.01 12.30 25.76
C TYR A 39 -10.58 12.32 26.29
N GLN A 40 -10.38 12.16 27.61
CA GLN A 40 -9.02 12.09 28.17
C GLN A 40 -8.28 10.82 27.74
N ALA A 41 -8.98 9.68 27.65
CA ALA A 41 -8.40 8.44 27.13
C ALA A 41 -7.98 8.58 25.66
N ALA A 42 -8.83 9.15 24.80
CA ALA A 42 -8.52 9.39 23.39
C ALA A 42 -7.33 10.35 23.22
N LYS A 43 -7.26 11.42 24.02
CA LYS A 43 -6.14 12.35 24.02
C LYS A 43 -4.83 11.69 24.43
N ALA A 44 -4.84 10.89 25.49
CA ALA A 44 -3.66 10.14 25.93
C ALA A 44 -3.22 9.13 24.86
N TRP A 45 -4.17 8.48 24.19
CA TRP A 45 -3.88 7.57 23.09
C TRP A 45 -3.25 8.28 21.88
N LEU A 46 -3.74 9.45 21.46
CA LEU A 46 -3.14 10.25 20.38
C LEU A 46 -1.69 10.66 20.70
N ILE A 47 -1.38 10.97 21.97
CA ILE A 47 0.00 11.25 22.40
C ILE A 47 0.88 10.01 22.23
N LYS A 48 0.39 8.83 22.64
CA LYS A 48 1.12 7.56 22.49
C LYS A 48 1.40 7.20 21.05
N VAL A 49 0.48 7.48 20.11
CA VAL A 49 0.73 7.31 18.67
C VAL A 49 1.99 8.07 18.24
N GLY A 50 2.13 9.32 18.71
CA GLY A 50 3.33 10.12 18.46
C GLY A 50 4.59 9.56 19.12
N GLU A 51 4.51 9.16 20.38
CA GLU A 51 5.65 8.59 21.13
C GLU A 51 6.15 7.27 20.54
N ALA A 52 5.24 6.44 20.02
CA ALA A 52 5.55 5.17 19.38
C ALA A 52 6.00 5.32 17.91
N GLY A 53 5.88 6.52 17.32
CA GLY A 53 6.19 6.74 15.91
C GLY A 53 5.19 6.11 14.93
N GLU A 54 3.94 5.86 15.38
CA GLU A 54 2.93 5.14 14.58
C GLU A 54 2.01 6.05 13.76
N TRP A 55 2.30 7.35 13.63
CA TRP A 55 1.49 8.23 12.78
C TRP A 55 1.36 7.73 11.33
N PRO A 56 2.42 7.28 10.64
CA PRO A 56 2.28 6.70 9.30
C PRO A 56 1.36 5.47 9.31
N LEU A 57 1.64 4.48 10.16
CA LEU A 57 0.83 3.26 10.28
C LEU A 57 -0.65 3.56 10.53
N LEU A 58 -0.95 4.45 11.48
CA LEU A 58 -2.33 4.82 11.80
C LEU A 58 -3.02 5.50 10.62
N LEU A 59 -2.34 6.44 9.96
CA LEU A 59 -2.95 7.21 8.87
C LEU A 59 -3.15 6.35 7.62
N ASP A 60 -2.20 5.48 7.32
CA ASP A 60 -2.22 4.63 6.14
C ASP A 60 -3.30 3.54 6.24
N VAL A 61 -3.50 2.98 7.44
CA VAL A 61 -4.55 1.99 7.68
C VAL A 61 -5.95 2.61 7.55
N PHE A 62 -6.19 3.78 8.14
CA PHE A 62 -7.58 4.28 8.30
C PHE A 62 -7.98 5.40 7.33
N PHE A 63 -7.04 6.02 6.62
CA PHE A 63 -7.35 7.20 5.80
C PHE A 63 -6.73 7.19 4.40
N GLU A 64 -5.57 6.56 4.18
CA GLU A 64 -4.88 6.62 2.89
C GLU A 64 -5.74 6.06 1.74
N HIS A 65 -6.55 5.02 1.99
CA HIS A 65 -7.47 4.48 0.98
C HIS A 65 -8.46 5.52 0.42
N THR A 66 -8.84 6.52 1.23
CA THR A 66 -9.71 7.62 0.77
C THR A 66 -8.93 8.59 -0.11
N ILE A 67 -7.67 8.89 0.24
CA ILE A 67 -6.81 9.77 -0.55
C ILE A 67 -6.45 9.11 -1.89
N GLU A 68 -6.11 7.83 -1.85
CA GLU A 68 -5.82 7.02 -3.02
C GLU A 68 -7.02 6.96 -3.96
N LYS A 69 -8.24 6.74 -3.45
CA LYS A 69 -9.45 6.73 -4.28
C LYS A 69 -9.61 8.04 -5.06
N LEU A 70 -9.43 9.18 -4.40
CA LEU A 70 -9.49 10.51 -5.03
C LEU A 70 -8.39 10.72 -6.08
N ALA A 71 -7.20 10.15 -5.85
CA ALA A 71 -6.10 10.20 -6.81
C ALA A 71 -6.40 9.31 -8.03
N SER A 72 -6.98 8.13 -7.81
CA SER A 72 -7.34 7.16 -8.85
C SER A 72 -8.52 7.59 -9.72
N GLU A 73 -9.44 8.43 -9.23
CA GLU A 73 -10.50 9.05 -10.06
C GLU A 73 -9.96 9.83 -11.28
N ARG A 74 -8.67 10.21 -11.25
CA ARG A 74 -8.01 10.94 -12.33
C ARG A 74 -7.12 10.05 -13.21
N ARG A 75 -7.18 8.73 -13.03
CA ARG A 75 -6.42 7.74 -13.82
C ARG A 75 -7.34 7.08 -14.84
N GLN A 76 -6.78 6.83 -16.01
CA GLN A 76 -7.41 6.01 -17.06
C GLN A 76 -6.73 4.63 -17.18
N GLY A 77 -5.48 4.52 -16.72
CA GLY A 77 -4.73 3.27 -16.72
C GLY A 77 -5.16 2.31 -15.60
N SER A 78 -4.25 1.43 -15.20
CA SER A 78 -4.50 0.47 -14.11
C SER A 78 -4.82 1.18 -12.80
N SER A 79 -5.68 0.54 -12.00
CA SER A 79 -6.08 1.04 -10.67
C SER A 79 -4.88 1.18 -9.74
N GLY A 80 -4.81 2.31 -9.04
CA GLY A 80 -3.89 2.48 -7.93
C GLY A 80 -4.33 1.74 -6.66
N CYS A 81 -3.46 1.72 -5.66
CA CYS A 81 -3.75 1.28 -4.30
C CYS A 81 -2.81 2.04 -3.34
N ILE A 82 -3.07 1.94 -2.04
CA ILE A 82 -2.30 2.65 -1.02
C ILE A 82 -0.82 2.23 -1.07
N GLU A 83 0.10 3.15 -0.81
CA GLU A 83 1.53 2.82 -0.68
C GLU A 83 1.75 2.00 0.59
N GLY A 84 1.10 2.42 1.68
CA GLY A 84 1.32 1.91 3.01
C GLY A 84 2.69 2.29 3.58
N PRO A 85 2.97 1.95 4.85
CA PRO A 85 4.08 2.53 5.59
C PRO A 85 5.44 1.85 5.33
N TYR A 86 5.51 0.85 4.43
CA TYR A 86 6.65 -0.06 4.30
C TYR A 86 7.45 0.06 3.01
N TYR A 87 7.18 1.08 2.19
CA TYR A 87 8.03 1.41 1.05
C TYR A 87 9.39 1.94 1.51
N VAL A 88 10.47 1.51 0.87
CA VAL A 88 11.83 2.00 1.11
C VAL A 88 12.53 2.20 -0.24
N PRO A 89 12.98 3.42 -0.59
CA PRO A 89 13.69 3.66 -1.84
C PRO A 89 15.10 3.06 -1.84
N GLY A 90 15.62 2.77 -3.03
CA GLY A 90 17.01 2.30 -3.21
C GLY A 90 17.18 0.78 -3.15
N ALA A 91 16.10 0.02 -3.35
CA ALA A 91 16.18 -1.43 -3.54
C ALA A 91 17.06 -1.80 -4.75
N PRO A 92 17.73 -2.97 -4.75
CA PRO A 92 18.62 -3.40 -5.83
C PRO A 92 17.95 -3.34 -7.21
N GLU A 93 18.70 -2.88 -8.21
CA GLU A 93 18.25 -2.88 -9.61
C GLU A 93 18.52 -4.22 -10.27
N LEU A 94 17.50 -4.81 -10.88
CA LEU A 94 17.54 -6.08 -11.59
C LEU A 94 16.95 -5.90 -13.00
N SER A 95 17.31 -6.77 -13.94
CA SER A 95 16.69 -6.84 -15.26
C SER A 95 15.83 -8.09 -15.37
N SER A 96 14.65 -7.97 -15.98
CA SER A 96 13.79 -9.13 -16.23
C SER A 96 14.44 -10.16 -17.18
N PRO A 97 14.28 -11.48 -16.97
CA PRO A 97 13.64 -12.11 -15.81
C PRO A 97 14.51 -12.02 -14.56
N ALA A 98 13.89 -11.80 -13.40
CA ALA A 98 14.59 -11.61 -12.13
C ALA A 98 14.02 -12.51 -11.02
N THR A 99 14.84 -12.85 -10.03
CA THR A 99 14.38 -13.39 -8.75
C THR A 99 14.64 -12.34 -7.68
N LEU A 100 13.65 -12.06 -6.83
CA LEU A 100 13.84 -11.06 -5.77
C LEU A 100 14.95 -11.52 -4.80
N PRO A 101 15.71 -10.58 -4.21
CA PRO A 101 16.65 -10.92 -3.16
C PRO A 101 15.93 -11.66 -2.04
N GLN A 102 16.43 -12.81 -1.61
CA GLN A 102 15.76 -13.64 -0.62
C GLN A 102 16.79 -14.48 0.16
N ARG A 103 16.37 -15.08 1.28
CA ARG A 103 17.22 -16.02 2.03
C ARG A 103 17.50 -17.27 1.18
N PRO A 104 18.63 -17.98 1.42
CA PRO A 104 18.92 -19.24 0.71
C PRO A 104 17.82 -20.31 0.86
N ASP A 105 17.10 -20.27 1.99
CA ASP A 105 16.01 -21.16 2.38
C ASP A 105 14.71 -20.36 2.62
N GLU A 106 14.44 -19.36 1.77
CA GLU A 106 13.24 -18.51 1.87
C GLU A 106 11.97 -19.37 1.98
N PRO A 107 11.20 -19.25 3.08
CA PRO A 107 9.99 -20.03 3.26
C PRO A 107 8.87 -19.50 2.37
N GLY A 108 7.92 -20.39 2.05
CA GLY A 108 6.74 -20.08 1.26
C GLY A 108 6.74 -20.76 -0.09
N ASP A 109 5.56 -20.78 -0.70
CA ASP A 109 5.40 -21.28 -2.06
C ASP A 109 5.99 -20.27 -3.06
N VAL A 110 6.64 -20.77 -4.11
CA VAL A 110 7.25 -19.93 -5.14
C VAL A 110 6.16 -19.31 -6.01
N LEU A 111 6.27 -18.01 -6.26
CA LEU A 111 5.41 -17.26 -7.18
C LEU A 111 6.23 -16.77 -8.37
N VAL A 112 5.80 -17.12 -9.57
CA VAL A 112 6.26 -16.49 -10.82
C VAL A 112 5.23 -15.43 -11.22
N PHE A 113 5.58 -14.16 -11.00
CA PHE A 113 4.73 -13.02 -11.35
C PHE A 113 5.22 -12.40 -12.65
N SER A 114 4.34 -12.30 -13.65
CA SER A 114 4.70 -11.77 -14.97
C SER A 114 3.66 -10.79 -15.50
N GLY A 115 4.05 -10.03 -16.52
CA GLY A 115 3.13 -9.13 -17.20
C GLY A 115 3.83 -8.20 -18.17
N THR A 116 3.08 -7.23 -18.67
CA THR A 116 3.55 -6.20 -19.61
C THR A 116 3.19 -4.83 -19.08
N VAL A 117 4.13 -3.89 -19.12
CA VAL A 117 3.84 -2.47 -18.90
C VAL A 117 3.51 -1.81 -20.23
N ARG A 118 2.38 -1.08 -20.29
CA ARG A 118 1.79 -0.50 -21.51
C ARG A 118 1.34 0.93 -21.29
N ASP A 119 1.19 1.69 -22.37
CA ASP A 119 0.44 2.95 -22.38
C ASP A 119 -1.06 2.71 -22.57
N LEU A 120 -1.85 3.80 -22.56
CA LEU A 120 -3.31 3.77 -22.75
C LEU A 120 -3.74 3.25 -24.14
N ASP A 121 -2.86 3.29 -25.14
CA ASP A 121 -3.11 2.78 -26.49
C ASP A 121 -2.73 1.28 -26.62
N GLY A 122 -2.20 0.68 -25.55
CA GLY A 122 -1.79 -0.72 -25.48
C GLY A 122 -0.37 -0.99 -25.98
N ASN A 123 0.39 0.06 -26.34
CA ASN A 123 1.78 -0.10 -26.78
C ASN A 123 2.66 -0.50 -25.59
N PRO A 124 3.57 -1.47 -25.75
CA PRO A 124 4.49 -1.82 -24.68
C PRO A 124 5.45 -0.66 -24.36
N LEU A 125 5.76 -0.49 -23.08
CA LEU A 125 6.68 0.52 -22.57
C LEU A 125 8.00 -0.16 -22.14
N PRO A 126 9.00 -0.25 -23.04
CA PRO A 126 10.29 -0.86 -22.71
C PRO A 126 11.10 -0.01 -21.73
N GLY A 127 11.92 -0.66 -20.91
CA GLY A 127 12.72 0.03 -19.89
C GLY A 127 11.89 0.64 -18.76
N SER A 128 10.63 0.23 -18.63
CA SER A 128 9.81 0.53 -17.46
C SER A 128 10.39 -0.16 -16.22
N VAL A 129 10.23 0.45 -15.05
CA VAL A 129 10.68 -0.11 -13.77
C VAL A 129 9.47 -0.55 -12.97
N VAL A 130 9.44 -1.82 -12.57
CA VAL A 130 8.53 -2.38 -11.57
C VAL A 130 9.28 -2.43 -10.24
N ASP A 131 9.06 -1.45 -9.39
CA ASP A 131 9.62 -1.41 -8.02
C ASP A 131 8.70 -2.20 -7.10
N ILE A 132 9.12 -3.40 -6.70
CA ILE A 132 8.29 -4.38 -5.99
C ILE A 132 8.81 -4.59 -4.56
N TRP A 133 7.88 -4.65 -3.60
CA TRP A 133 8.16 -5.07 -2.23
C TRP A 133 7.00 -5.88 -1.65
N GLN A 134 7.30 -6.78 -0.72
CA GLN A 134 6.29 -7.59 -0.04
C GLN A 134 6.79 -8.08 1.33
N ALA A 135 5.87 -8.62 2.12
CA ALA A 135 6.22 -9.44 3.28
C ALA A 135 6.71 -10.84 2.86
N ASP A 136 7.41 -11.51 3.77
CA ASP A 136 7.72 -12.93 3.65
C ASP A 136 6.53 -13.83 4.02
N ALA A 137 6.73 -15.14 3.96
CA ALA A 137 5.72 -16.15 4.32
C ALA A 137 5.35 -16.19 5.83
N LEU A 138 5.97 -15.34 6.65
CA LEU A 138 5.62 -15.13 8.06
C LEU A 138 4.99 -13.74 8.30
N GLY A 139 4.83 -12.93 7.25
CA GLY A 139 4.27 -11.58 7.35
C GLY A 139 5.28 -10.49 7.71
N TYR A 140 6.59 -10.76 7.62
CA TYR A 140 7.63 -9.80 7.97
C TYR A 140 8.17 -9.04 6.76
N TYR A 141 8.26 -7.72 6.89
CA TYR A 141 8.92 -6.84 5.93
C TYR A 141 10.38 -6.60 6.33
N SER A 142 11.31 -6.71 5.37
CA SER A 142 12.69 -6.30 5.62
C SER A 142 12.78 -4.82 6.01
N GLN A 143 13.76 -4.48 6.84
CA GLN A 143 13.99 -3.16 7.46
C GLN A 143 12.96 -2.76 8.53
N PHE A 144 11.85 -3.47 8.64
CA PHE A 144 10.83 -3.30 9.68
C PHE A 144 10.75 -4.50 10.63
N HIS A 145 11.51 -5.56 10.35
CA HIS A 145 11.72 -6.70 11.23
C HIS A 145 13.21 -7.08 11.23
N PRO A 146 13.78 -7.51 12.37
CA PRO A 146 15.21 -7.84 12.47
C PRO A 146 15.63 -9.10 11.71
N ASP A 147 14.70 -10.02 11.44
CA ASP A 147 15.03 -11.34 10.87
C ASP A 147 15.36 -11.32 9.37
N PRO A 148 14.55 -10.68 8.48
CA PRO A 148 14.83 -10.69 7.06
C PRO A 148 16.05 -9.80 6.70
N PRO A 149 16.90 -10.21 5.75
CA PRO A 149 17.96 -9.34 5.19
C PRO A 149 17.43 -7.99 4.71
N GLN A 150 18.27 -6.94 4.71
CA GLN A 150 17.86 -5.56 4.39
C GLN A 150 16.96 -5.41 3.14
N TRP A 151 17.26 -6.14 2.06
CA TRP A 151 16.50 -6.08 0.80
C TRP A 151 15.69 -7.35 0.51
N ASN A 152 15.41 -8.18 1.52
CA ASN A 152 14.59 -9.39 1.36
C ASN A 152 13.25 -9.03 0.72
N LEU A 153 12.96 -9.68 -0.41
CA LEU A 153 11.75 -9.53 -1.22
C LEU A 153 11.49 -8.08 -1.68
N ARG A 154 12.56 -7.34 -2.02
CA ARG A 154 12.51 -5.97 -2.56
C ARG A 154 13.45 -5.80 -3.75
N ALA A 155 12.97 -5.25 -4.87
CA ALA A 155 13.82 -4.88 -6.01
C ALA A 155 13.17 -3.87 -6.97
N ASN A 156 14.01 -3.17 -7.71
CA ASN A 156 13.64 -2.42 -8.91
C ASN A 156 13.87 -3.30 -10.14
N VAL A 157 12.82 -3.82 -10.77
CA VAL A 157 12.95 -4.71 -11.94
C VAL A 157 12.65 -3.97 -13.23
N THR A 158 13.64 -3.86 -14.11
CA THR A 158 13.51 -3.21 -15.43
C THR A 158 12.94 -4.18 -16.46
N THR A 159 11.91 -3.74 -17.20
CA THR A 159 11.25 -4.50 -18.26
C THR A 159 12.12 -4.66 -19.51
N GLY A 160 11.87 -5.71 -20.28
CA GLY A 160 12.51 -5.97 -21.56
C GLY A 160 12.08 -5.01 -22.68
N ALA A 161 12.61 -5.23 -23.89
CA ALA A 161 12.33 -4.41 -25.08
C ALA A 161 10.86 -4.50 -25.57
N ASP A 162 10.13 -5.51 -25.13
CA ASP A 162 8.71 -5.73 -25.38
C ASP A 162 7.84 -5.25 -24.20
N GLY A 163 8.40 -4.52 -23.24
CA GLY A 163 7.71 -4.06 -22.05
C GLY A 163 7.37 -5.16 -21.04
N ARG A 164 7.79 -6.40 -21.28
CA ARG A 164 7.50 -7.53 -20.38
C ARG A 164 8.43 -7.59 -19.18
N PHE A 165 7.89 -8.09 -18.07
CA PHE A 165 8.64 -8.53 -16.90
C PHE A 165 8.25 -9.94 -16.49
N GLU A 166 9.19 -10.63 -15.85
CA GLU A 166 8.99 -11.86 -15.10
C GLU A 166 9.81 -11.77 -13.81
N ILE A 167 9.15 -11.95 -12.68
CA ILE A 167 9.69 -11.81 -11.33
C ILE A 167 9.35 -13.08 -10.56
N THR A 168 10.38 -13.84 -10.18
CA THR A 168 10.24 -14.96 -9.25
C THR A 168 10.39 -14.46 -7.81
N THR A 169 9.43 -14.80 -6.97
CA THR A 169 9.36 -14.46 -5.53
C THR A 169 8.67 -15.60 -4.78
N VAL A 170 8.18 -15.35 -3.57
CA VAL A 170 7.30 -16.23 -2.80
C VAL A 170 5.91 -15.63 -2.64
N VAL A 171 4.88 -16.45 -2.48
CA VAL A 171 3.54 -15.99 -2.10
C VAL A 171 3.62 -15.40 -0.67
N PRO A 172 3.32 -14.11 -0.46
CA PRO A 172 3.38 -13.50 0.86
C PRO A 172 2.29 -14.05 1.77
N ALA A 173 2.52 -14.04 3.08
CA ALA A 173 1.45 -14.29 4.04
C ALA A 173 0.53 -13.07 4.21
N PRO A 174 -0.69 -13.25 4.74
CA PRO A 174 -1.46 -12.15 5.32
C PRO A 174 -0.62 -11.38 6.36
N TYR A 175 -0.86 -10.07 6.45
CA TYR A 175 -0.11 -9.19 7.32
C TYR A 175 -0.92 -8.79 8.55
N GLU A 176 -0.35 -8.96 9.74
CA GLU A 176 -0.97 -8.52 10.99
C GLU A 176 -0.38 -7.19 11.46
N ILE A 177 -1.23 -6.18 11.64
CA ILE A 177 -0.82 -4.91 12.26
C ILE A 177 -0.30 -5.17 13.68
N PRO A 178 0.86 -4.61 14.07
CA PRO A 178 1.45 -4.79 15.39
C PRO A 178 0.45 -4.55 16.52
N LYS A 179 0.22 -5.59 17.34
CA LYS A 179 -0.80 -5.58 18.40
C LYS A 179 -0.41 -4.78 19.63
N GLU A 180 0.88 -4.60 19.86
CA GLU A 180 1.43 -4.00 21.08
C GLU A 180 1.44 -2.46 21.05
N GLY A 181 1.41 -1.89 19.84
CA GLY A 181 1.39 -0.45 19.62
C GLY A 181 0.02 0.19 19.83
N PRO A 182 -0.04 1.54 19.90
CA PRO A 182 -1.30 2.26 20.04
C PRO A 182 -2.28 1.98 18.89
N THR A 183 -1.81 1.74 17.65
CA THR A 183 -2.71 1.35 16.54
C THR A 183 -3.38 0.01 16.83
N GLY A 184 -2.60 -1.01 17.23
CA GLY A 184 -3.12 -2.31 17.66
C GLY A 184 -4.05 -2.23 18.87
N GLN A 185 -3.77 -1.31 19.82
CA GLN A 185 -4.64 -1.04 20.96
C GLN A 185 -6.00 -0.49 20.53
N LEU A 186 -6.04 0.45 19.58
CA LEU A 186 -7.30 1.00 19.06
C LEU A 186 -8.13 -0.10 18.40
N ILE A 187 -7.52 -0.88 17.50
CA ILE A 187 -8.17 -1.99 16.79
C ILE A 187 -8.78 -2.98 17.80
N ARG A 188 -8.01 -3.36 18.83
CA ARG A 188 -8.48 -4.25 19.91
C ARG A 188 -9.62 -3.64 20.70
N ALA A 189 -9.53 -2.36 21.06
CA ALA A 189 -10.57 -1.66 21.82
C ALA A 189 -11.88 -1.54 21.04
N ALA A 190 -11.81 -1.41 19.70
CA ALA A 190 -12.96 -1.38 18.82
C ALA A 190 -13.54 -2.77 18.48
N GLY A 191 -12.84 -3.85 18.85
CA GLY A 191 -13.25 -5.22 18.54
C GLY A 191 -13.06 -5.62 17.08
N TRP A 192 -12.13 -4.97 16.38
CA TRP A 192 -11.79 -5.27 14.99
C TRP A 192 -10.66 -6.32 14.91
N HIS A 193 -10.51 -6.98 13.76
CA HIS A 193 -9.36 -7.84 13.48
C HIS A 193 -8.16 -6.99 13.01
N HIS A 194 -6.94 -7.51 13.13
CA HIS A 194 -5.68 -6.78 12.84
C HIS A 194 -5.11 -7.04 11.45
N TRP A 195 -5.88 -7.66 10.57
CA TRP A 195 -5.33 -8.34 9.40
C TRP A 195 -5.56 -7.61 8.10
N ARG A 196 -4.52 -7.64 7.26
CA ARG A 196 -4.58 -7.37 5.83
C ARG A 196 -4.39 -8.67 5.07
N PRO A 197 -5.05 -8.86 3.91
CA PRO A 197 -4.82 -10.01 3.05
C PRO A 197 -3.37 -10.06 2.55
N ALA A 198 -2.94 -11.22 2.07
CA ALA A 198 -1.67 -11.36 1.35
C ALA A 198 -1.64 -10.42 0.13
N HIS A 199 -0.55 -9.68 -0.06
CA HIS A 199 -0.44 -8.69 -1.14
C HIS A 199 1.00 -8.47 -1.59
N LEU A 200 1.14 -8.14 -2.88
CA LEU A 200 2.35 -7.57 -3.46
C LEU A 200 2.17 -6.06 -3.52
N HIS A 201 3.20 -5.29 -3.17
CA HIS A 201 3.23 -3.87 -3.49
C HIS A 201 4.03 -3.60 -4.76
N MET A 202 3.64 -2.59 -5.51
CA MET A 202 4.38 -2.13 -6.67
C MET A 202 4.32 -0.62 -6.88
N MET A 203 5.44 -0.05 -7.32
CA MET A 203 5.51 1.28 -7.90
C MET A 203 6.06 1.17 -9.32
N VAL A 204 5.18 1.34 -10.32
CA VAL A 204 5.50 1.16 -11.74
C VAL A 204 5.78 2.51 -12.38
N ARG A 205 6.94 2.63 -13.02
CA ARG A 205 7.48 3.87 -13.59
C ARG A 205 7.89 3.65 -15.03
N ALA A 206 7.56 4.59 -15.91
CA ALA A 206 8.03 4.61 -17.29
C ALA A 206 8.31 6.04 -17.73
N GLN A 207 9.23 6.23 -18.68
CA GLN A 207 9.54 7.55 -19.21
C GLN A 207 8.30 8.19 -19.84
N GLY A 208 8.00 9.44 -19.46
CA GLY A 208 6.86 10.18 -20.00
C GLY A 208 5.48 9.76 -19.46
N CYS A 209 5.44 8.87 -18.46
CA CYS A 209 4.21 8.40 -17.83
C CYS A 209 4.11 8.84 -16.36
N ARG A 210 2.89 8.96 -15.85
CA ARG A 210 2.62 9.11 -14.41
C ARG A 210 2.93 7.80 -13.71
N THR A 211 3.70 7.87 -12.62
CA THR A 211 3.95 6.72 -11.73
C THR A 211 2.64 6.13 -11.23
N LEU A 212 2.56 4.80 -11.20
CA LEU A 212 1.48 4.04 -10.60
C LEU A 212 1.97 3.38 -9.32
N THR A 213 1.40 3.73 -8.17
CA THR A 213 1.51 2.95 -6.94
C THR A 213 0.29 2.06 -6.82
N SER A 214 0.50 0.76 -6.64
CA SER A 214 -0.59 -0.20 -6.52
C SER A 214 -0.22 -1.39 -5.64
N GLN A 215 -1.22 -2.21 -5.37
CA GLN A 215 -1.07 -3.50 -4.69
C GLN A 215 -1.85 -4.54 -5.48
N LEU A 216 -1.38 -5.80 -5.42
CA LEU A 216 -2.10 -6.93 -5.98
C LEU A 216 -2.34 -7.97 -4.88
N PHE A 217 -3.58 -8.42 -4.78
CA PHE A 217 -4.07 -9.39 -3.80
C PHE A 217 -4.27 -10.75 -4.48
N PHE A 218 -4.68 -11.77 -3.73
CA PHE A 218 -4.89 -13.12 -4.27
C PHE A 218 -6.32 -13.61 -4.03
N ALA A 219 -6.97 -14.09 -5.07
CA ALA A 219 -8.37 -14.53 -5.03
C ALA A 219 -8.55 -15.69 -4.03
N GLY A 220 -9.59 -15.58 -3.19
CA GLY A 220 -9.89 -16.58 -2.16
C GLY A 220 -8.91 -16.58 -0.97
N GLY A 221 -7.97 -15.63 -0.90
CA GLY A 221 -7.07 -15.46 0.23
C GLY A 221 -7.78 -14.98 1.50
N GLU A 222 -7.19 -15.26 2.66
CA GLU A 222 -7.70 -14.78 3.95
C GLU A 222 -7.76 -13.23 3.98
N TYR A 223 -8.81 -12.70 4.59
CA TYR A 223 -9.05 -11.25 4.80
C TYR A 223 -9.26 -10.41 3.53
N VAL A 224 -9.37 -11.01 2.34
CA VAL A 224 -9.60 -10.26 1.09
C VAL A 224 -10.92 -9.48 1.12
N ASP A 225 -11.97 -10.07 1.69
CA ASP A 225 -13.29 -9.44 1.81
C ASP A 225 -13.43 -8.51 3.03
N GLU A 226 -12.41 -8.46 3.88
CA GLU A 226 -12.41 -7.73 5.15
C GLU A 226 -11.06 -7.07 5.42
N ASP A 227 -10.37 -6.51 4.43
CA ASP A 227 -9.09 -5.82 4.66
C ASP A 227 -9.27 -4.65 5.64
N ILE A 228 -8.55 -4.69 6.77
CA ILE A 228 -8.62 -3.62 7.78
C ILE A 228 -8.21 -2.25 7.21
N ALA A 229 -7.35 -2.23 6.17
CA ALA A 229 -6.92 -1.01 5.50
C ALA A 229 -7.89 -0.54 4.41
N SER A 230 -8.97 -1.28 4.14
CA SER A 230 -9.96 -0.97 3.10
C SER A 230 -9.34 -0.71 1.72
N ALA A 231 -8.25 -1.42 1.40
CA ALA A 231 -7.43 -1.16 0.22
C ALA A 231 -7.70 -2.12 -0.95
N VAL A 232 -8.35 -3.26 -0.68
CA VAL A 232 -8.69 -4.26 -1.70
C VAL A 232 -9.66 -3.69 -2.73
N LYS A 233 -9.32 -3.92 -4.01
CA LYS A 233 -10.19 -3.65 -5.16
C LYS A 233 -10.34 -4.93 -5.98
N PRO A 234 -11.55 -5.25 -6.50
CA PRO A 234 -11.76 -6.47 -7.28
C PRO A 234 -10.79 -6.62 -8.46
N GLU A 235 -10.52 -5.53 -9.19
CA GLU A 235 -9.60 -5.52 -10.35
C GLU A 235 -8.11 -5.63 -9.98
N LEU A 236 -7.78 -5.64 -8.69
CA LEU A 236 -6.43 -5.84 -8.16
C LEU A 236 -6.26 -7.23 -7.53
N THR A 237 -7.20 -8.14 -7.74
CA THR A 237 -7.17 -9.50 -7.16
C THR A 237 -6.73 -10.51 -8.22
N LEU A 238 -5.60 -11.17 -7.98
CA LEU A 238 -4.98 -12.13 -8.91
C LEU A 238 -5.52 -13.54 -8.71
N GLU A 239 -5.71 -14.24 -9.82
CA GLU A 239 -5.89 -15.69 -9.82
C GLU A 239 -4.52 -16.38 -9.82
N LEU A 240 -4.34 -17.35 -8.93
CA LEU A 240 -3.10 -18.14 -8.86
C LEU A 240 -3.24 -19.43 -9.65
N ALA A 241 -2.46 -19.56 -10.72
CA ALA A 241 -2.34 -20.79 -11.47
C ALA A 241 -1.33 -21.73 -10.78
N HIS A 242 -1.78 -22.89 -10.31
CA HIS A 242 -0.90 -23.88 -9.68
C HIS A 242 -0.06 -24.61 -10.73
N LEU A 243 1.27 -24.51 -10.62
CA LEU A 243 2.23 -25.11 -11.54
C LEU A 243 2.75 -26.49 -11.08
N GLY A 244 2.47 -26.89 -9.84
CA GLY A 244 3.02 -28.10 -9.22
C GLY A 244 4.12 -27.79 -8.20
N ASP A 245 4.35 -28.71 -7.26
CA ASP A 245 5.48 -28.68 -6.32
C ASP A 245 5.66 -27.37 -5.54
N GLY A 246 4.56 -26.77 -5.06
CA GLY A 246 4.60 -25.51 -4.30
C GLY A 246 4.96 -24.28 -5.16
N ARG A 247 4.65 -24.33 -6.46
CA ARG A 247 4.88 -23.23 -7.40
C ARG A 247 3.57 -22.73 -7.99
N TYR A 248 3.46 -21.41 -8.08
CA TYR A 248 2.31 -20.71 -8.64
C TYR A 248 2.77 -19.71 -9.70
N ALA A 249 1.87 -19.39 -10.62
CA ALA A 249 2.00 -18.26 -11.53
C ALA A 249 0.83 -17.29 -11.37
N ALA A 250 1.12 -16.00 -11.52
CA ALA A 250 0.12 -14.96 -11.69
C ALA A 250 0.56 -13.99 -12.78
N GLU A 251 -0.39 -13.50 -13.57
CA GLU A 251 -0.13 -12.54 -14.65
C GLU A 251 -0.94 -11.26 -14.42
N TYR A 252 -0.30 -10.09 -14.58
CA TYR A 252 -0.97 -8.80 -14.51
C TYR A 252 -0.26 -7.77 -15.39
N ASP A 253 -1.00 -7.19 -16.33
CA ASP A 253 -0.51 -6.09 -17.17
C ASP A 253 -0.75 -4.73 -16.47
N PHE A 254 0.23 -3.84 -16.53
CA PHE A 254 0.11 -2.47 -16.03
C PHE A 254 -0.10 -1.51 -17.20
N THR A 255 -1.14 -0.70 -17.12
CA THR A 255 -1.39 0.40 -18.06
C THR A 255 -1.09 1.71 -17.35
N LEU A 256 -0.19 2.53 -17.92
CA LEU A 256 0.21 3.80 -17.36
C LEU A 256 -0.41 4.98 -18.12
N ASP A 257 -0.83 5.99 -17.37
CA ASP A 257 -1.26 7.27 -17.91
C ASP A 257 -0.05 8.12 -18.34
N PRO A 258 -0.20 8.98 -19.38
CA PRO A 258 0.83 9.97 -19.72
C PRO A 258 1.02 10.99 -18.59
N ALA A 259 2.26 11.49 -18.46
CA ALA A 259 2.70 12.47 -17.45
C ALA A 259 1.90 13.78 -17.44
#